data_AF-A0A522RKY1-F1
#
_entry.id   AF-A0A522RKY1-F1
#
_cell.length_a   1.000
_cell.length_b   1.000
_cell.length_c   1.000
_cell.angle_alpha   90.00
_cell.angle_beta   90.00
_cell.angle_gamma   90.00
#
_symmetry.space_group_name_H-M   'P 1'
#
loop_
_entity.id
_entity.type
_entity.pdbx_description
1 polymer ?
#
loop_
_entity_poly.entity_id
_entity_poly.type
_entity_poly.pdbx_seq_one_letter_code
_entity_poly.pdbx_strand_id
1 'polypeptide(L)'
;MARKAPRTRSRRSRGTGNPKTRWSQRVTQTSHALALEDGVFSKDDPRLIARSLKRSADRSLQRKSEPFRSAMSMLTFYINRAGTHLPARQRAKLERAKDELRDLYHRPRRN
;
A
#
# COMPACT_ATOMS: atom_id res chain seq x y z
N MET A 1 -30.30 -48.57 -26.96
CA MET A 1 -29.58 -47.41 -27.56
C MET A 1 -29.94 -46.15 -26.77
N ALA A 2 -29.14 -45.09 -26.66
CA ALA A 2 -27.70 -44.92 -26.92
C ALA A 2 -27.17 -43.60 -26.29
N ARG A 3 -25.84 -43.50 -26.16
CA ARG A 3 -24.96 -42.29 -26.11
C ARG A 3 -25.51 -40.90 -25.69
N LYS A 4 -24.82 -40.32 -24.68
CA LYS A 4 -24.49 -38.87 -24.46
C LYS A 4 -25.66 -37.93 -24.05
N ALA A 5 -25.47 -36.87 -23.24
CA ALA A 5 -24.32 -36.34 -22.48
C ALA A 5 -24.79 -35.41 -21.33
N PRO A 6 -23.98 -35.13 -20.28
CA PRO A 6 -24.30 -34.14 -19.25
C PRO A 6 -24.14 -32.69 -19.76
N ARG A 7 -25.08 -31.81 -19.40
CA ARG A 7 -25.14 -30.40 -19.83
C ARG A 7 -24.05 -29.56 -19.16
N THR A 8 -23.37 -28.71 -19.94
CA THR A 8 -22.18 -27.97 -19.51
C THR A 8 -22.47 -26.56 -18.98
N ARG A 9 -21.84 -26.25 -17.83
CA ARG A 9 -21.23 -24.95 -17.42
C ARG A 9 -21.96 -23.64 -17.77
N SER A 10 -22.31 -22.90 -16.70
CA SER A 10 -22.00 -21.46 -16.64
C SER A 10 -21.33 -21.11 -15.30
N ARG A 11 -20.01 -21.31 -15.21
CA ARG A 11 -19.19 -20.74 -14.12
C ARG A 11 -18.93 -19.29 -14.50
N ARG A 12 -19.64 -18.35 -13.85
CA ARG A 12 -19.43 -16.89 -13.96
C ARG A 12 -17.93 -16.57 -14.01
N SER A 13 -17.49 -16.04 -15.14
CA SER A 13 -16.12 -15.58 -15.38
C SER A 13 -15.84 -14.38 -14.47
N ARG A 14 -15.19 -14.63 -13.32
CA ARG A 14 -14.59 -13.56 -12.52
C ARG A 14 -13.43 -12.99 -13.35
N GLY A 15 -13.65 -11.80 -13.90
CA GLY A 15 -12.70 -11.13 -14.78
C GLY A 15 -11.30 -11.03 -14.17
N THR A 16 -10.31 -11.23 -15.04
CA THR A 16 -8.87 -11.13 -14.79
C THR A 16 -8.44 -9.68 -14.51
N GLY A 17 -8.91 -9.11 -13.39
CA GLY A 17 -8.42 -7.85 -12.86
C GLY A 17 -7.16 -8.07 -12.01
N ASN A 18 -6.03 -7.53 -12.47
CA ASN A 18 -4.72 -7.58 -11.79
C ASN A 18 -4.86 -7.34 -10.26
N PRO A 19 -4.50 -8.30 -9.39
CA PRO A 19 -4.82 -8.22 -7.96
C PRO A 19 -4.08 -7.09 -7.22
N LYS A 20 -3.06 -6.48 -7.84
CA LYS A 20 -2.27 -5.37 -7.28
C LYS A 20 -3.12 -4.12 -7.01
N THR A 21 -4.04 -3.76 -7.92
CA THR A 21 -4.75 -2.46 -7.89
C THR A 21 -5.93 -2.41 -6.91
N ARG A 22 -6.51 -3.56 -6.55
CA ARG A 22 -7.70 -3.59 -5.67
C ARG A 22 -7.35 -3.45 -4.18
N TRP A 23 -6.09 -3.64 -3.81
CA TRP A 23 -5.68 -3.51 -2.40
C TRP A 23 -5.53 -2.05 -1.97
N SER A 24 -4.88 -1.20 -2.77
CA SER A 24 -4.80 0.26 -2.49
C SER A 24 -6.20 0.83 -2.23
N GLN A 25 -7.15 0.61 -3.16
CA GLN A 25 -8.55 1.04 -3.03
C GLN A 25 -9.25 0.56 -1.74
N ARG A 26 -9.06 -0.69 -1.32
CA ARG A 26 -9.80 -1.22 -0.15
C ARG A 26 -9.30 -0.65 1.18
N VAL A 27 -8.06 -0.17 1.20
CA VAL A 27 -7.48 0.56 2.35
C VAL A 27 -7.98 2.00 2.33
N THR A 28 -8.12 2.61 1.13
CA THR A 28 -8.82 3.89 0.93
C THR A 28 -10.17 3.94 1.62
N GLN A 29 -10.91 2.83 1.63
CA GLN A 29 -12.24 2.73 2.23
C GLN A 29 -12.29 2.43 3.74
N THR A 30 -11.22 1.96 4.40
CA THR A 30 -11.36 1.34 5.74
C THR A 30 -10.55 1.97 6.88
N SER A 31 -9.38 2.55 6.65
CA SER A 31 -8.56 3.11 7.75
C SER A 31 -7.64 4.25 7.31
N HIS A 32 -7.97 5.49 7.68
CA HIS A 32 -7.10 6.69 7.60
C HIS A 32 -6.23 6.81 6.33
N ALA A 33 -6.79 6.40 5.21
CA ALA A 33 -6.10 6.40 3.96
C ALA A 33 -6.09 7.80 3.38
N LEU A 34 -4.95 8.44 3.58
CA LEU A 34 -4.47 9.61 2.89
C LEU A 34 -4.70 9.45 1.38
N ALA A 35 -4.91 10.55 0.66
CA ALA A 35 -4.93 10.53 -0.81
C ALA A 35 -3.52 10.24 -1.35
N LEU A 36 -3.17 8.95 -1.40
CA LEU A 36 -1.90 8.46 -1.92
C LEU A 36 -1.96 8.44 -3.45
N GLU A 37 -0.96 9.04 -4.08
CA GLU A 37 -0.71 8.85 -5.52
C GLU A 37 -0.50 7.34 -5.78
N ASP A 38 -1.07 6.79 -6.86
CA ASP A 38 -0.87 5.37 -7.18
C ASP A 38 0.62 5.10 -7.45
N GLY A 39 1.12 3.94 -7.01
CA GLY A 39 2.53 3.59 -7.15
C GLY A 39 3.52 4.31 -6.20
N VAL A 40 3.10 5.06 -5.18
CA VAL A 40 4.04 5.69 -4.19
C VAL A 40 5.04 4.70 -3.61
N PHE A 41 4.62 3.48 -3.24
CA PHE A 41 5.48 2.44 -2.68
C PHE A 41 6.28 1.64 -3.74
N SER A 42 6.02 1.88 -5.02
CA SER A 42 6.73 1.28 -6.15
C SER A 42 7.96 2.10 -6.58
N LYS A 43 8.15 3.31 -6.02
CA LYS A 43 9.31 4.17 -6.32
C LYS A 43 10.61 3.54 -5.80
N ASP A 44 11.72 3.81 -6.49
CA ASP A 44 13.04 3.28 -6.13
C ASP A 44 13.75 4.06 -5.02
N ASP A 45 13.48 5.36 -4.89
CA ASP A 45 14.09 6.23 -3.90
C ASP A 45 13.24 6.30 -2.60
N PRO A 46 13.76 5.87 -1.43
CA PRO A 46 13.06 5.98 -0.15
C PRO A 46 12.65 7.41 0.22
N ARG A 47 13.40 8.43 -0.21
CA ARG A 47 13.06 9.85 0.04
C ARG A 47 11.80 10.28 -0.70
N LEU A 48 11.61 9.80 -1.93
CA LEU A 48 10.39 10.08 -2.69
C LEU A 48 9.16 9.41 -2.07
N ILE A 49 9.33 8.19 -1.51
CA ILE A 49 8.27 7.50 -0.76
C ILE A 49 7.89 8.34 0.47
N ALA A 50 8.88 8.69 1.30
CA ALA A 50 8.69 9.48 2.51
C ALA A 50 8.06 10.86 2.23
N ARG A 51 8.52 11.56 1.18
CA ARG A 51 7.99 12.87 0.78
C ARG A 51 6.56 12.80 0.23
N SER A 52 6.23 11.80 -0.60
CA SER A 52 4.84 11.57 -1.04
C SER A 52 3.92 11.24 0.15
N LEU A 53 4.37 10.39 1.08
CA LEU A 53 3.63 10.07 2.31
C LEU A 53 3.39 11.32 3.18
N LYS A 54 4.42 12.14 3.41
CA LYS A 54 4.30 13.42 4.13
C LYS A 54 3.28 14.36 3.46
N ARG A 55 3.38 14.60 2.15
CA ARG A 55 2.42 15.45 1.41
C ARG A 55 0.99 14.96 1.55
N SER A 56 0.78 13.64 1.46
CA SER A 56 -0.55 13.03 1.59
C SER A 56 -1.07 13.11 3.04
N ALA A 57 -0.18 13.00 4.03
CA ALA A 57 -0.51 13.10 5.45
C ALA A 57 -0.89 14.51 5.85
N ASP A 58 -0.08 15.51 5.45
CA ASP A 58 -0.30 16.91 5.75
C ASP A 58 -1.62 17.40 5.12
N ARG A 59 -1.88 17.04 3.84
CA ARG A 59 -3.10 17.41 3.09
C ARG A 59 -4.39 16.71 3.52
N SER A 60 -4.32 15.60 4.26
CA SER A 60 -5.55 14.93 4.70
C SER A 60 -6.26 15.75 5.76
N LEU A 61 -7.52 16.11 5.51
CA LEU A 61 -8.37 16.86 6.44
C LEU A 61 -9.13 15.94 7.41
N GLN A 62 -9.25 14.64 7.11
CA GLN A 62 -9.95 13.64 7.94
C GLN A 62 -9.01 12.95 8.95
N ARG A 63 -8.12 13.72 9.59
CA ARG A 63 -7.12 13.21 10.54
C ARG A 63 -7.67 13.15 11.96
N LYS A 64 -7.61 11.95 12.58
CA LYS A 64 -7.73 11.77 14.05
C LYS A 64 -6.38 11.83 14.78
N SER A 65 -5.27 11.95 14.04
CA SER A 65 -3.89 11.76 14.55
C SER A 65 -2.89 12.71 13.87
N GLU A 66 -1.73 12.90 14.50
CA GLU A 66 -0.58 13.62 13.90
C GLU A 66 -0.25 13.09 12.48
N PRO A 67 0.13 13.97 11.52
CA PRO A 67 0.52 13.58 10.16
C PRO A 67 1.63 12.52 10.13
N PHE A 68 2.67 12.69 10.96
CA PHE A 68 3.77 11.71 11.11
C PHE A 68 3.27 10.31 11.48
N ARG A 69 2.38 10.19 12.49
CA ARG A 69 1.82 8.89 12.90
C ARG A 69 1.02 8.25 11.76
N SER A 70 0.26 9.06 11.03
CA SER A 70 -0.54 8.59 9.89
C SER A 70 0.34 8.06 8.75
N ALA A 71 1.36 8.81 8.36
CA ALA A 71 2.34 8.40 7.34
C ALA A 71 3.14 7.15 7.76
N MET A 72 3.60 7.09 9.02
CA MET A 72 4.41 5.97 9.52
C MET A 72 3.59 4.69 9.69
N SER A 73 2.34 4.81 10.14
CA SER A 73 1.41 3.68 10.22
C SER A 73 1.08 3.14 8.83
N MET A 74 0.88 4.03 7.85
CA MET A 74 0.63 3.64 6.46
C MET A 74 1.80 2.88 5.83
N LEU A 75 3.03 3.36 6.02
CA LEU A 75 4.25 2.70 5.54
C LEU A 75 4.46 1.33 6.20
N THR A 76 4.26 1.24 7.52
CA THR A 76 4.37 -0.02 8.27
C THR A 76 3.29 -1.03 7.85
N PHE A 77 2.05 -0.56 7.68
CA PHE A 77 0.95 -1.37 7.17
C PHE A 77 1.22 -1.92 5.76
N TYR A 78 1.78 -1.08 4.86
CA TYR A 78 2.15 -1.53 3.52
C TYR A 78 3.20 -2.65 3.56
N ILE A 79 4.26 -2.49 4.36
CA ILE A 79 5.30 -3.53 4.53
C ILE A 79 4.70 -4.82 5.08
N ASN A 80 3.93 -4.74 6.16
CA ASN A 80 3.35 -5.90 6.83
C ASN A 80 2.41 -6.71 5.92
N ARG A 81 1.66 -6.02 5.04
CA ARG A 81 0.67 -6.67 4.17
C ARG A 81 1.18 -7.00 2.76
N ALA A 82 2.25 -6.35 2.29
CA ALA A 82 3.00 -6.83 1.14
C ALA A 82 3.77 -8.13 1.50
N GLY A 83 4.28 -8.22 2.73
CA GLY A 83 4.73 -9.47 3.35
C GLY A 83 5.69 -10.28 2.49
N THR A 84 5.35 -11.54 2.21
CA THR A 84 6.13 -12.47 1.38
C THR A 84 6.14 -12.14 -0.11
N HIS A 85 5.22 -11.30 -0.60
CA HIS A 85 5.22 -10.85 -2.00
C HIS A 85 6.17 -9.66 -2.25
N LEU A 86 6.81 -9.14 -1.20
CA LEU A 86 7.73 -8.01 -1.26
C LEU A 86 9.18 -8.51 -1.37
N PRO A 87 9.91 -8.22 -2.46
CA PRO A 87 11.33 -8.57 -2.55
C PRO A 87 12.13 -7.95 -1.39
N ALA A 88 13.11 -8.69 -0.85
CA ALA A 88 13.91 -8.22 0.29
C ALA A 88 14.56 -6.84 0.04
N ARG A 89 14.99 -6.56 -1.19
CA ARG A 89 15.47 -5.23 -1.61
C ARG A 89 14.42 -4.13 -1.47
N GLN A 90 13.16 -4.40 -1.87
CA GLN A 90 12.07 -3.42 -1.75
C GLN A 90 11.66 -3.24 -0.28
N ARG A 91 11.66 -4.30 0.53
CA ARG A 91 11.50 -4.20 1.99
C ARG A 91 12.58 -3.30 2.60
N ALA A 92 13.85 -3.50 2.27
CA ALA A 92 14.94 -2.66 2.77
C ALA A 92 14.81 -1.18 2.36
N LYS A 93 14.33 -0.88 1.13
CA LYS A 93 14.00 0.50 0.73
C LYS A 93 12.86 1.07 1.59
N LEU A 94 11.80 0.31 1.83
CA LEU A 94 10.63 0.76 2.59
C LEU A 94 10.95 0.92 4.09
N GLU A 95 11.87 0.12 4.65
CA GLU A 95 12.45 0.35 5.98
C GLU A 95 13.24 1.66 6.01
N ARG A 96 14.17 1.90 5.05
CA ARG A 96 14.89 3.19 4.94
C ARG A 96 13.96 4.39 4.77
N ALA A 97 12.83 4.22 4.07
CA ALA A 97 11.81 5.26 3.94
C ALA A 97 11.16 5.63 5.29
N LYS A 98 11.21 4.77 6.33
CA LYS A 98 10.79 5.14 7.69
C LYS A 98 11.75 6.16 8.30
N ASP A 99 13.05 6.03 8.08
CA ASP A 99 14.05 6.95 8.61
C ASP A 99 14.05 8.28 7.87
N GLU A 100 13.98 8.27 6.54
CA GLU A 100 13.78 9.50 5.76
C GLU A 100 12.45 10.21 6.15
N LEU A 101 11.40 9.45 6.52
CA LEU A 101 10.17 10.03 7.04
C LEU A 101 10.33 10.61 8.46
N ARG A 102 11.18 10.03 9.32
CA ARG A 102 11.50 10.61 10.64
C ARG A 102 12.22 11.94 10.49
N ASP A 103 13.23 12.01 9.62
CA ASP A 103 13.97 13.25 9.32
C ASP A 103 13.05 14.36 8.79
N LEU A 104 12.15 14.04 7.85
CA LEU A 104 11.19 14.99 7.28
C LEU A 104 10.16 15.54 8.30
N TYR A 105 10.09 14.97 9.50
CA TYR A 105 9.29 15.43 10.63
C TYR A 105 10.15 15.79 11.86
N HIS A 106 11.47 15.96 11.69
CA HIS A 106 12.44 16.27 12.74
C HIS A 106 12.37 15.33 13.97
N ARG A 107 12.00 14.06 13.74
CA ARG A 107 12.01 13.00 14.76
C ARG A 107 13.35 12.27 14.72
N PRO A 108 13.88 11.79 15.86
CA PRO A 108 15.10 10.99 15.86
C PRO A 108 14.92 9.71 15.05
N ARG A 109 15.91 9.39 14.20
CA ARG A 109 16.02 8.08 13.55
C ARG A 109 16.08 7.00 14.63
N ARG A 110 15.35 5.90 14.42
CA ARG A 110 15.25 4.81 15.39
C ARG A 110 15.78 3.55 14.71
N ASN A 111 17.10 3.38 14.86
CA ASN A 111 17.91 2.26 14.39
C ASN A 111 17.61 0.99 15.21
#